data_AF-A0A832MLH0-F1
#
_entry.id   AF-A0A832MLH0-F1
#
_cell.length_a   1.000
_cell.length_b   1.000
_cell.length_c   1.000
_cell.angle_alpha   90.00
_cell.angle_beta   90.00
_cell.angle_gamma   90.00
#
_symmetry.space_group_name_H-M   'P 1'
#
loop_
_entity.id
_entity.type
_entity.pdbx_description
1 polymer ?
#
loop_
_entity_poly.entity_id
_entity_poly.type
_entity_poly.pdbx_seq_one_letter_code
_entity_poly.pdbx_strand_id
1 'polypeptide(L)'
;MSSTVLTTVLDAINDVFDALFYGNGSWFGLLLILTTCLGLMLKWKYSGALFLPVTIFVGIDYLNHNLPWHAIIIWSGSLILLLYMAKQLK
;
A
#
# COMPACT_ATOMS: atom_id res chain seq x y z
N MET A 1 -21.07 23.02 -15.95
CA MET A 1 -20.25 22.83 -14.74
C MET A 1 -18.81 22.66 -15.21
N SER A 2 -18.00 23.70 -15.02
CA SER A 2 -16.74 23.90 -15.74
C SER A 2 -15.70 22.82 -15.39
N SER A 3 -15.08 22.21 -16.39
CA SER A 3 -14.02 21.18 -16.26
C SER A 3 -12.88 21.60 -15.31
N THR A 4 -12.66 22.91 -15.16
CA THR A 4 -11.68 23.49 -14.25
C THR A 4 -11.97 23.25 -12.77
N VAL A 5 -13.24 23.15 -12.36
CA VAL A 5 -13.60 22.85 -10.96
C VAL A 5 -13.35 21.38 -10.66
N LEU A 6 -13.63 20.50 -11.63
CA LEU A 6 -13.35 19.07 -11.50
C LEU A 6 -11.85 18.80 -11.37
N THR A 7 -11.01 19.48 -12.16
CA THR A 7 -9.55 19.33 -12.06
C THR A 7 -9.02 19.83 -10.72
N THR A 8 -9.47 21.00 -10.23
CA THR A 8 -9.02 21.51 -8.92
C THR A 8 -9.39 20.60 -7.76
N VAL A 9 -10.54 19.93 -7.82
CA VAL A 9 -10.94 18.96 -6.78
C VAL A 9 -10.09 17.70 -6.88
N LEU A 10 -9.79 17.23 -8.09
CA LEU A 10 -8.94 16.07 -8.31
C LEU A 10 -7.51 16.32 -7.82
N ASP A 11 -6.97 17.50 -8.10
CA ASP A 11 -5.63 17.93 -7.67
C ASP A 11 -5.55 18.01 -6.14
N ALA A 12 -6.56 18.60 -5.50
CA ALA A 12 -6.62 18.65 -4.03
C ALA A 12 -6.71 17.25 -3.39
N ILE A 13 -7.41 16.31 -4.02
CA ILE A 13 -7.47 14.92 -3.55
C ILE A 13 -6.11 14.23 -3.71
N ASN A 14 -5.45 14.40 -4.86
CA ASN A 14 -4.13 13.85 -5.11
C ASN A 14 -3.10 14.38 -4.09
N ASP A 15 -3.10 15.69 -3.82
CA ASP A 15 -2.19 16.29 -2.84
C ASP A 15 -2.39 15.72 -1.42
N VAL A 16 -3.62 15.44 -1.02
CA VAL A 16 -3.92 14.82 0.28
C VAL A 16 -3.41 13.39 0.33
N PHE A 17 -3.62 12.61 -0.73
CA PHE A 17 -3.12 11.24 -0.81
C PHE A 17 -1.60 11.18 -0.90
N ASP A 18 -0.98 12.09 -1.63
CA ASP A 18 0.48 12.20 -1.69
C ASP A 18 1.05 12.58 -0.34
N ALA A 19 0.43 13.51 0.38
CA ALA A 19 0.83 13.84 1.75
C ALA A 19 0.68 12.66 2.72
N LEU A 20 -0.34 11.82 2.53
CA LEU A 20 -0.67 10.67 3.37
C LEU A 20 0.22 9.45 3.08
N PHE A 21 0.54 9.17 1.82
CA PHE A 21 1.34 8.01 1.43
C PHE A 21 2.82 8.33 1.30
N TYR A 22 3.19 9.50 0.79
CA TYR A 22 4.59 9.85 0.47
C TYR A 22 5.13 11.07 1.23
N GLY A 23 4.25 11.88 1.84
CA GLY A 23 4.63 13.06 2.61
C GLY A 23 4.84 12.79 4.10
N ASN A 24 4.55 13.81 4.92
CA ASN A 24 4.71 13.76 6.38
C ASN A 24 3.84 12.69 7.06
N GLY A 25 2.76 12.26 6.39
CA GLY A 25 1.85 11.22 6.85
C GLY A 25 2.21 9.81 6.39
N SER A 26 3.30 9.62 5.64
CA SER A 26 3.70 8.33 5.01
C SER A 26 3.63 7.10 5.92
N TRP A 27 3.95 7.28 7.21
CA TRP A 27 3.80 6.24 8.24
C TRP A 27 2.36 5.76 8.43
N PHE A 28 1.39 6.69 8.39
CA PHE A 28 -0.04 6.37 8.44
C PHE A 28 -0.49 5.67 7.16
N GLY A 29 -0.02 6.13 5.99
CA GLY A 29 -0.28 5.43 4.72
C GLY A 29 0.20 3.99 4.76
N LEU A 30 1.41 3.76 5.28
CA LEU A 30 1.97 2.42 5.45
C LEU A 30 1.16 1.56 6.45
N LEU A 31 0.75 2.13 7.58
CA LEU A 31 -0.11 1.43 8.54
C LEU A 31 -1.47 1.07 7.94
N LEU A 32 -2.03 1.94 7.09
CA LEU A 32 -3.29 1.69 6.41
C LEU A 32 -3.17 0.51 5.42
N ILE A 33 -2.07 0.46 4.66
CA ILE A 33 -1.78 -0.68 3.76
C ILE A 33 -1.60 -1.98 4.56
N LEU A 34 -0.85 -1.95 5.67
CA LEU A 34 -0.61 -3.12 6.52
C LEU A 34 -1.88 -3.64 7.17
N THR A 35 -2.71 -2.76 7.74
CA THR A 35 -3.98 -3.15 8.36
C THR A 35 -4.96 -3.70 7.33
N THR A 36 -4.97 -3.14 6.12
CA THR A 36 -5.76 -3.67 4.99
C THR A 36 -5.28 -5.06 4.56
N CYS A 37 -3.97 -5.27 4.46
CA CYS A 37 -3.38 -6.58 4.17
C CYS A 37 -3.78 -7.62 5.23
N LEU A 38 -3.63 -7.27 6.51
CA LEU A 38 -3.95 -8.18 7.62
C LEU A 38 -5.45 -8.48 7.72
N GLY A 39 -6.30 -7.46 7.57
CA GLY A 39 -7.76 -7.62 7.62
C GLY A 39 -8.29 -8.52 6.50
N LEU A 40 -7.76 -8.37 5.29
CA LEU A 40 -8.14 -9.22 4.15
C LEU A 40 -7.55 -10.63 4.24
N MET A 41 -6.34 -10.78 4.80
CA MET A 41 -5.76 -12.09 5.12
C MET A 41 -6.63 -12.92 6.07
N LEU A 42 -7.16 -12.29 7.12
CA LEU A 42 -8.02 -12.97 8.08
C LEU A 42 -9.32 -13.48 7.45
N LYS A 43 -9.87 -12.73 6.48
CA LYS A 43 -11.13 -13.09 5.83
C LYS A 43 -10.94 -14.11 4.71
N TRP A 44 -9.92 -13.93 3.86
CA TRP A 44 -9.78 -14.65 2.58
C TRP A 44 -8.41 -15.33 2.48
N LYS A 45 -8.39 -16.67 2.50
CA LYS A 45 -7.17 -17.50 2.41
C LYS A 45 -6.32 -17.24 1.16
N TYR A 46 -6.96 -16.85 0.06
CA TYR A 46 -6.29 -16.55 -1.21
C TYR A 46 -5.93 -15.07 -1.39
N SER A 47 -6.27 -14.20 -0.44
CA SER A 47 -5.96 -12.76 -0.54
C SER A 47 -4.46 -12.50 -0.62
N GLY A 48 -3.63 -13.38 -0.07
CA GLY A 48 -2.17 -13.30 -0.17
C GLY A 48 -1.66 -13.23 -1.61
N ALA A 49 -2.31 -13.93 -2.55
CA ALA A 49 -1.94 -13.90 -3.97
C ALA A 49 -2.25 -12.55 -4.63
N LEU A 50 -3.30 -11.86 -4.18
CA LEU A 50 -3.66 -10.51 -4.66
C LEU A 50 -2.77 -9.43 -4.05
N PHE A 51 -2.38 -9.59 -2.78
CA PHE A 51 -1.55 -8.60 -2.09
C PHE A 51 -0.07 -8.69 -2.43
N LEU A 52 0.41 -9.83 -2.92
CA LEU A 52 1.80 -10.01 -3.33
C LEU A 52 2.22 -8.99 -4.42
N PRO A 53 1.55 -8.88 -5.59
CA PRO A 53 1.90 -7.86 -6.57
C PRO A 53 1.68 -6.44 -6.05
N VAL A 54 0.60 -6.19 -5.28
CA VAL A 54 0.30 -4.85 -4.72
C VAL A 54 1.42 -4.38 -3.80
N THR A 55 1.87 -5.22 -2.87
CA THR A 55 2.97 -4.90 -1.95
C THR A 55 4.30 -4.70 -2.66
N ILE A 56 4.59 -5.45 -3.73
CA ILE A 56 5.79 -5.23 -4.55
C ILE A 56 5.74 -3.88 -5.25
N PHE A 57 4.64 -3.58 -5.95
CA PHE A 57 4.50 -2.31 -6.68
C PHE A 57 4.57 -1.10 -5.75
N VAL A 58 3.85 -1.16 -4.62
CA VAL A 58 3.90 -0.11 -3.60
C VAL A 58 5.30 0.02 -3.00
N GLY A 59 6.01 -1.09 -2.76
CA GLY A 59 7.39 -1.07 -2.28
C GLY A 59 8.36 -0.39 -3.26
N ILE A 60 8.20 -0.64 -4.56
CA ILE A 60 8.98 0.05 -5.61
C ILE A 60 8.64 1.54 -5.62
N ASP A 61 7.36 1.88 -5.48
CA ASP A 61 6.92 3.26 -5.50
C ASP A 61 7.42 4.07 -4.28
N TYR A 62 7.52 3.42 -3.11
CA TYR A 62 8.19 3.99 -1.94
C TYR A 62 9.68 4.25 -2.16
N LEU A 63 10.38 3.40 -2.93
CA LEU A 63 11.78 3.63 -3.28
C LEU A 63 11.93 4.83 -4.22
N ASN A 64 11.02 5.00 -5.18
CA ASN A 64 11.01 6.14 -6.09
C ASN A 64 10.80 7.47 -5.35
N HIS A 65 10.07 7.46 -4.24
CA HIS A 65 9.82 8.63 -3.40
C HIS A 65 10.86 8.83 -2.28
N ASN A 66 12.03 8.19 -2.35
CA ASN A 66 13.10 8.26 -1.32
C ASN A 66 12.65 7.84 0.09
N LEU A 67 11.74 6.87 0.20
CA LEU A 67 11.25 6.32 1.47
C LEU A 67 11.72 4.86 1.67
N PRO A 68 13.04 4.62 1.82
CA PRO A 68 13.58 3.25 1.86
C PRO A 68 13.09 2.45 3.07
N TRP A 69 12.85 3.10 4.21
CA TRP A 69 12.33 2.44 5.41
C TRP A 69 10.92 1.88 5.20
N HIS A 70 10.06 2.63 4.49
CA HIS A 70 8.69 2.20 4.18
C HIS A 70 8.70 1.02 3.21
N ALA A 71 9.57 1.08 2.20
CA ALA A 71 9.77 -0.02 1.25
C ALA A 71 10.24 -1.31 1.94
N ILE A 72 11.22 -1.23 2.86
CA ILE A 72 11.73 -2.40 3.61
C ILE A 72 10.62 -3.06 4.43
N ILE A 73 9.79 -2.27 5.12
CA ILE A 73 8.70 -2.79 5.94
C ILE A 73 7.66 -3.51 5.07
N ILE A 74 7.28 -2.91 3.93
CA ILE A 74 6.30 -3.53 3.01
C ILE A 74 6.86 -4.77 2.33
N TRP A 75 8.14 -4.77 1.95
CA TRP A 75 8.82 -5.95 1.42
C TRP A 75 8.90 -7.07 2.45
N SER A 76 9.22 -6.74 3.70
CA SER A 76 9.22 -7.71 4.80
C SER A 76 7.81 -8.26 5.05
N GLY A 77 6.78 -7.40 4.97
CA GLY A 77 5.38 -7.80 5.00
C GLY A 77 5.02 -8.76 3.86
N SER A 78 5.47 -8.48 2.64
CA SER A 78 5.26 -9.35 1.47
C SER A 78 5.86 -10.76 1.67
N LEU A 79 7.06 -10.86 2.25
CA LEU A 79 7.66 -12.15 2.61
C LEU A 79 6.81 -12.92 3.64
N ILE A 80 6.28 -12.22 4.66
CA ILE A 80 5.39 -12.83 5.66
C ILE A 80 4.09 -13.31 4.99
N LEU A 81 3.51 -12.52 4.08
CA LEU A 81 2.32 -12.91 3.32
C LEU A 81 2.57 -14.18 2.49
N LEU A 82 3.73 -14.25 1.83
CA LEU A 82 4.17 -15.42 1.04
C LEU A 82 4.33 -16.67 1.90
N LEU A 83 5.00 -16.55 3.05
CA LEU A 83 5.19 -17.63 4.00
C LEU A 83 3.84 -18.15 4.56
N TYR A 84 2.93 -17.23 4.88
CA TYR A 84 1.60 -17.60 5.35
C TYR A 84 0.80 -18.32 4.27
N MET A 85 0.85 -17.84 3.02
CA MET A 85 0.20 -18.50 1.88
C MET A 85 0.78 -19.90 1.64
N ALA A 86 2.10 -20.06 1.67
CA ALA A 86 2.76 -21.36 1.54
C ALA A 86 2.37 -22.34 2.65
N LYS A 87 2.11 -21.85 3.87
CA LYS A 87 1.63 -22.67 5.00
C LYS A 87 0.16 -23.08 4.85
N GLN A 88 -0.69 -22.24 4.28
CA GLN A 88 -2.11 -22.54 4.03
C GLN A 88 -2.36 -23.48 2.85
N LEU A 89 -1.40 -23.60 1.92
CA LEU A 89 -1.45 -24.51 0.78
C LEU A 89 -1.10 -25.96 1.14
N LYS A 90 -0.55 -26.20 2.34
CA LYS A 90 -0.25 -27.53 2.90
C LYS A 90 -1.43 -28.04 3.71
#